data_AF-A0ABD0JY08-F1
#
_entry.id   AF-A0ABD0JY08-F1
#
_cell.length_a   1.000
_cell.length_b   1.000
_cell.length_c   1.000
_cell.angle_alpha   90.00
_cell.angle_beta   90.00
_cell.angle_gamma   90.00
#
_symmetry.space_group_name_H-M   'P 1'
#
loop_
_entity.id
_entity.type
_entity.pdbx_description
1 polymer ?
#
loop_
_entity_poly.entity_id
_entity_poly.type
_entity_poly.pdbx_seq_one_letter_code
_entity_poly.pdbx_strand_id
1 'polypeptide(L)'
;MSAEGVECICHHPGFDAVCLNIWMLNVAYYSRHRYVAYQQLTRLVWGYLGKDIRVVLPSCAVTTIRKHFPSADGIYTGYLEPEKSTQ
;
A
#
# COMPACT_ATOMS: atom_id res chain seq x y z
N MET A 1 -11.81 -30.56 9.21
CA MET A 1 -10.94 -29.43 9.61
C MET A 1 -10.86 -28.51 8.41
N SER A 2 -11.86 -27.64 8.26
CA SER A 2 -11.94 -26.72 7.12
C SER A 2 -10.79 -25.73 7.26
N ALA A 3 -9.90 -25.69 6.26
CA ALA A 3 -8.97 -24.58 6.12
C ALA A 3 -9.81 -23.33 5.90
N GLU A 4 -10.03 -22.53 6.93
CA GLU A 4 -10.54 -21.17 6.77
C GLU A 4 -9.50 -20.42 5.94
N GLY A 5 -9.81 -20.30 4.65
CA GLY A 5 -8.87 -19.86 3.64
C GLY A 5 -8.42 -18.43 3.91
N VAL A 6 -7.11 -18.21 3.88
CA VAL A 6 -6.56 -16.85 3.90
C VAL A 6 -7.08 -16.12 2.66
N GLU A 7 -8.09 -15.28 2.86
CA GLU A 7 -8.67 -14.51 1.79
C GLU A 7 -7.73 -13.35 1.39
N CYS A 8 -7.75 -12.98 0.12
CA CYS A 8 -6.89 -11.92 -0.41
C CYS A 8 -7.17 -10.59 0.32
N ILE A 9 -6.12 -9.86 0.72
CA ILE A 9 -6.25 -8.55 1.38
C ILE A 9 -7.07 -7.54 0.53
N CYS A 10 -7.09 -7.71 -0.79
CA CYS A 10 -7.89 -6.87 -1.69
C CYS A 10 -9.41 -7.06 -1.50
N HIS A 11 -9.87 -8.16 -0.89
CA HIS A 11 -11.29 -8.38 -0.57
C HIS A 11 -11.66 -7.85 0.82
N HIS A 12 -10.69 -7.39 1.61
CA HIS A 12 -10.97 -6.82 2.92
C HIS A 12 -11.82 -5.54 2.76
N PRO A 13 -12.92 -5.36 3.51
CA PRO A 13 -13.83 -4.22 3.34
C PRO A 13 -13.15 -2.86 3.54
N GLY A 14 -12.09 -2.82 4.37
CA GLY A 14 -11.28 -1.62 4.56
C GLY A 14 -10.31 -1.31 3.41
N PHE A 15 -10.02 -2.26 2.52
CA PHE A 15 -9.00 -2.07 1.47
C PHE A 15 -9.40 -0.96 0.50
N ASP A 16 -10.61 -1.00 -0.05
CA ASP A 16 -11.08 0.00 -1.00
C ASP A 16 -11.18 1.39 -0.36
N ALA A 17 -11.74 1.45 0.85
CA ALA A 17 -11.92 2.71 1.58
C ALA A 17 -10.59 3.39 1.91
N VAL A 18 -9.54 2.61 2.18
CA VAL A 18 -8.26 3.11 2.69
C VAL A 18 -7.19 3.25 1.60
N CYS A 19 -7.21 2.37 0.59
CA CYS A 19 -6.15 2.28 -0.42
C CYS A 19 -6.58 2.76 -1.82
N LEU A 20 -7.89 2.75 -2.13
CA LEU A 20 -8.40 3.09 -3.48
C LEU A 20 -9.25 4.37 -3.49
N ASN A 21 -9.74 4.85 -2.35
CA ASN A 21 -10.56 6.06 -2.30
C ASN A 21 -9.71 7.33 -2.56
N ILE A 22 -9.88 7.93 -3.73
CA ILE A 22 -9.14 9.13 -4.13
C ILE A 22 -9.30 10.32 -3.17
N TRP A 23 -10.48 10.51 -2.58
CA TRP A 23 -10.73 11.61 -1.65
C TRP A 23 -9.94 11.42 -0.36
N MET A 24 -9.93 10.18 0.16
CA MET A 24 -9.13 9.81 1.33
C MET A 24 -7.63 10.03 1.06
N LEU A 25 -7.15 9.59 -0.11
CA LEU A 25 -5.74 9.76 -0.48
C LEU A 25 -5.36 11.24 -0.72
N ASN A 26 -6.27 12.05 -1.26
CA ASN A 26 -6.05 13.49 -1.49
C ASN A 26 -5.84 14.25 -0.17
N VAL A 27 -6.59 13.90 0.88
CA VAL A 27 -6.44 14.51 2.21
C VAL A 27 -5.05 14.24 2.78
N ALA A 28 -4.49 13.06 2.53
CA ALA A 28 -3.15 12.72 2.99
C ALA A 28 -2.04 13.33 2.10
N TYR A 29 -2.16 13.24 0.77
CA TYR A 29 -1.21 13.83 -0.18
C TYR A 29 -1.77 13.87 -1.62
N TYR A 30 -2.13 15.07 -2.10
CA TYR A 30 -2.83 15.28 -3.37
C TYR A 30 -2.17 14.73 -4.65
N SER A 31 -0.85 14.60 -4.72
CA SER A 31 -0.14 14.23 -5.97
C SER A 31 0.57 12.87 -5.95
N ARG A 32 0.49 12.11 -4.85
CA ARG A 32 1.21 10.84 -4.68
C ARG A 32 0.30 9.73 -4.18
N HIS A 33 -0.87 9.56 -4.81
CA HIS A 33 -1.89 8.57 -4.44
C HIS A 33 -1.32 7.18 -4.22
N ARG A 34 -0.48 6.67 -5.14
CA ARG A 34 0.16 5.35 -5.01
C ARG A 34 0.98 5.20 -3.74
N TYR A 35 1.83 6.19 -3.45
CA TYR A 35 2.70 6.16 -2.28
C TYR A 35 1.87 6.18 -0.99
N VAL A 36 0.85 7.04 -0.93
CA VAL A 36 -0.07 7.08 0.20
C VAL A 36 -0.81 5.76 0.33
N ALA A 37 -1.36 5.21 -0.75
CA ALA A 37 -2.07 3.93 -0.74
C ALA A 37 -1.20 2.79 -0.18
N TYR A 38 0.09 2.75 -0.54
CA TYR A 38 1.05 1.80 0.04
C TYR A 38 1.21 1.99 1.54
N GLN A 39 1.37 3.23 2.00
CA GLN A 39 1.47 3.53 3.44
C GLN A 39 0.18 3.20 4.20
N GLN A 40 -0.98 3.49 3.60
CA GLN A 40 -2.28 3.23 4.20
C GLN A 40 -2.56 1.73 4.31
N LEU A 41 -2.17 0.94 3.30
CA LEU A 41 -2.20 -0.52 3.39
C LEU A 41 -1.31 -1.04 4.52
N THR A 42 -0.09 -0.51 4.63
CA THR A 42 0.81 -0.87 5.73
C THR A 42 0.18 -0.54 7.09
N ARG A 43 -0.49 0.60 7.21
CA ARG A 43 -1.20 1.00 8.44
C ARG A 43 -2.40 0.11 8.75
N LEU A 44 -3.13 -0.33 7.73
CA LEU A 44 -4.28 -1.21 7.90
C LEU A 44 -3.87 -2.59 8.47
N VAL A 45 -2.74 -3.13 8.01
CA VAL A 45 -2.30 -4.49 8.38
C VAL A 45 -1.46 -4.50 9.66
N TRP A 46 -0.55 -3.53 9.83
CA TRP A 46 0.44 -3.53 10.92
C TRP A 46 0.31 -2.35 11.89
N GLY A 47 -0.60 -1.41 11.64
CA GLY A 47 -0.68 -0.17 12.40
C GLY A 47 0.50 0.77 12.13
N TYR A 48 0.89 1.55 13.13
CA TYR A 48 1.99 2.50 12.99
C TYR A 48 3.35 1.82 13.22
N LEU A 49 4.15 1.71 12.17
CA LEU A 49 5.49 1.10 12.21
C LEU A 49 6.62 2.05 12.63
N GLY A 50 6.41 3.37 12.62
CA GLY A 50 7.48 4.35 12.84
C GLY A 50 8.16 4.84 11.56
N LYS A 51 9.21 5.65 11.71
CA LYS A 51 9.98 6.23 10.60
C LYS A 51 11.01 5.20 10.09
N ASP A 52 11.21 5.14 8.78
CA ASP A 52 12.21 4.31 8.09
C ASP A 52 12.03 2.78 8.20
N ILE A 53 10.96 2.30 8.85
CA ILE A 53 10.56 0.89 8.75
C ILE A 53 9.75 0.69 7.47
N ARG A 54 10.32 -0.08 6.54
CA ARG A 54 9.68 -0.46 5.28
C ARG A 54 9.35 -1.95 5.30
N VAL A 55 8.17 -2.29 4.81
CA VAL A 55 7.69 -3.67 4.69
C VAL A 55 7.34 -3.98 3.25
N VAL A 56 7.55 -5.22 2.85
CA VAL A 56 7.18 -5.69 1.51
C VAL A 56 5.67 -5.87 1.45
N LEU A 57 5.03 -5.21 0.50
CA LEU A 57 3.59 -5.32 0.28
C LEU A 57 3.26 -6.55 -0.59
N PRO A 58 2.09 -7.18 -0.39
CA PRO A 58 1.66 -8.30 -1.23
C PRO A 58 1.43 -7.87 -2.69
N SER A 59 1.80 -8.74 -3.62
CA SER A 59 1.77 -8.45 -5.06
C SER A 59 0.36 -8.16 -5.59
N CYS A 60 -0.66 -8.83 -5.04
CA CYS A 60 -2.05 -8.60 -5.38
C CYS A 60 -2.46 -7.14 -5.11
N ALA A 61 -2.15 -6.63 -3.91
CA ALA A 61 -2.48 -5.26 -3.53
C ALA A 61 -1.72 -4.23 -4.37
N VAL A 62 -0.42 -4.44 -4.60
CA VAL A 62 0.39 -3.55 -5.44
C VAL A 62 -0.17 -3.48 -6.85
N THR A 63 -0.57 -4.62 -7.42
CA THR A 63 -1.16 -4.68 -8.76
C THR A 63 -2.49 -3.93 -8.82
N THR A 64 -3.36 -4.12 -7.83
CA THR A 64 -4.65 -3.40 -7.77
C THR A 64 -4.45 -1.89 -7.64
N ILE A 65 -3.55 -1.44 -6.74
CA ILE A 65 -3.26 -0.01 -6.56
C ILE A 65 -2.67 0.60 -7.85
N ARG A 66 -1.76 -0.09 -8.54
CA ARG A 66 -1.20 0.38 -9.82
C ARG A 66 -2.23 0.44 -10.95
N LYS A 67 -3.20 -0.48 -10.97
CA LYS A 67 -4.33 -0.44 -11.92
C LYS A 67 -5.23 0.76 -11.67
N HIS A 68 -5.50 1.08 -10.40
CA HIS A 68 -6.37 2.20 -10.03
C HIS A 68 -5.68 3.56 -10.22
N PHE A 69 -4.38 3.64 -9.93
CA PHE A 69 -3.57 4.84 -10.08
C PHE A 69 -2.39 4.57 -11.03
N PRO A 70 -2.62 4.56 -12.36
CA PRO A 70 -1.57 4.28 -13.32
C PRO A 70 -0.47 5.36 -13.34
N SER A 71 0.77 4.94 -13.60
CA SER A 71 1.85 5.88 -13.92
C SER A 71 1.70 6.37 -15.36
N ALA A 72 1.85 7.68 -15.61
CA ALA A 72 1.85 8.22 -16.97
C ALA A 72 2.94 7.58 -17.85
N ASP A 73 4.12 7.34 -17.27
CA ASP A 73 5.27 6.79 -17.99
C ASP A 73 5.33 5.25 -17.98
N GLY A 74 4.41 4.58 -17.26
CA GLY A 74 4.41 3.12 -17.08
C GLY A 74 5.60 2.54 -16.29
N ILE A 75 6.59 3.36 -15.91
CA ILE A 75 7.75 2.96 -15.12
C ILE A 75 7.37 3.01 -13.63
N TYR A 76 7.63 1.91 -12.92
CA TYR A 76 7.41 1.79 -11.48
C TYR A 76 8.71 1.41 -10.77
N THR A 77 9.15 2.22 -9.81
CA THR A 77 10.23 1.84 -8.90
C THR A 77 9.75 0.70 -7.99
N GLY A 78 10.60 -0.31 -7.81
CA GLY A 78 10.36 -1.43 -6.91
C GLY A 78 10.54 -1.06 -5.43
N TYR A 79 10.66 -2.08 -4.58
CA TYR A 79 10.98 -1.89 -3.18
C TYR A 79 12.41 -1.36 -3.04
N LEU A 80 12.57 -0.25 -2.32
CA LEU A 80 13.87 0.30 -1.96
C LEU A 80 14.08 0.06 -0.47
N GLU A 81 15.20 -0.57 -0.12
CA GLU A 81 15.61 -0.76 1.26
C GLU A 81 15.74 0.61 1.95
N PRO A 82 15.38 0.71 3.24
CA PRO A 82 15.67 1.92 3.98
C PRO A 82 17.19 2.09 4.05
N GLU A 83 17.68 3.31 3.83
CA GLU A 83 19.07 3.64 4.11
C GLU A 83 19.30 3.31 5.58
N LYS A 84 20.21 2.36 5.85
CA LYS A 84 20.54 2.00 7.23
C LYS A 84 21.03 3.29 7.88
N SER A 85 20.31 3.77 8.89
CA SER A 85 20.81 4.81 9.78
C SER A 85 22.03 4.22 10.48
N THR A 86 23.21 4.38 9.85
CA THR A 86 24.50 4.09 10.45
C THR A 86 24.58 4.88 11.74
N GLN A 87 24.51 4.18 12.85
CA GLN A 87 24.75 4.71 14.18
C GLN A 87 26.22 4.50 14.52
#